data_AF-A0A957HAY8-F1
#
_entry.id   AF-A0A957HAY8-F1
#
_cell.length_a   1.000
_cell.length_b   1.000
_cell.length_c   1.000
_cell.angle_alpha   90.00
_cell.angle_beta   90.00
_cell.angle_gamma   90.00
#
_symmetry.space_group_name_H-M   'P 1'
#
loop_
_entity.id
_entity.type
_entity.pdbx_description
1 polymer ?
#
loop_
_entity_poly.entity_id
_entity_poly.type
_entity_poly.pdbx_seq_one_letter_code
_entity_poly.pdbx_strand_id
1 'polypeptide(L)' 'MLQLGAPFSLDEIRDSFAQEHPAVHAFFAAIPPEQFFAAPPEIWSPADNLAHLIKSCQPVLLGLKLPRLALRMR' A
#
# COMPACT_ATOMS: atom_id res chain seq x y z
N MET A 1 -8.11 -20.30 0.94
CA MET A 1 -8.57 -19.37 2.00
C MET A 1 -7.33 -18.58 2.42
N LEU A 2 -7.27 -17.27 2.18
CA LEU A 2 -6.15 -16.44 2.64
C LEU A 2 -6.16 -16.45 4.16
N GLN A 3 -5.21 -17.15 4.76
CA GLN A 3 -5.05 -17.23 6.20
C GLN A 3 -4.31 -15.96 6.64
N LEU A 4 -5.08 -14.89 6.88
CA LEU A 4 -4.56 -13.69 7.53
C LEU A 4 -4.17 -14.12 8.93
N GLY A 5 -2.87 -14.10 9.26
CA GLY A 5 -2.35 -14.51 10.56
C GLY A 5 -3.14 -13.83 11.66
N ALA A 6 -4.00 -14.58 12.36
CA ALA A 6 -4.72 -14.05 13.50
C ALA A 6 -3.91 -14.36 14.77
N PRO A 7 -3.86 -13.43 15.73
CA PRO A 7 -4.53 -12.12 15.77
C PRO A 7 -3.70 -10.96 15.18
N PHE A 8 -4.38 -9.97 14.57
CA PHE A 8 -3.88 -8.61 14.37
C PHE A 8 -4.87 -7.62 15.01
N SER A 9 -4.51 -7.05 16.16
CA SER A 9 -5.19 -5.96 16.83
C SER A 9 -5.04 -4.64 16.05
N LEU A 10 -5.86 -3.65 16.40
CA LEU A 10 -5.76 -2.31 15.79
C LEU A 10 -4.37 -1.70 15.99
N ASP A 11 -3.78 -1.90 17.17
CA ASP A 11 -2.47 -1.35 17.51
C ASP A 11 -1.37 -2.10 16.74
N GLU A 12 -1.43 -3.44 16.63
CA GLU A 12 -0.51 -4.21 15.79
C GLU A 12 -0.58 -3.80 14.31
N ILE A 13 -1.78 -3.50 13.79
CA ILE A 13 -1.95 -3.00 12.42
C ILE A 13 -1.30 -1.61 12.29
N ARG A 14 -1.52 -0.70 13.25
CA ARG A 14 -0.95 0.65 13.23
C ARG A 14 0.58 0.62 13.31
N ASP A 15 1.12 -0.19 14.21
CA ASP A 15 2.56 -0.35 14.39
C ASP A 15 3.19 -0.92 13.12
N SER A 16 2.54 -1.92 12.50
CA SER A 16 3.00 -2.47 11.22
C SER A 16 3.02 -1.39 10.14
N PHE A 17 1.97 -0.57 10.01
CA PHE A 17 1.97 0.54 9.05
C PHE A 17 3.07 1.57 9.34
N ALA A 18 3.31 1.89 10.61
CA ALA A 18 4.36 2.83 11.02
C ALA A 18 5.78 2.31 10.69
N GLN A 19 5.97 0.99 10.68
CA GLN A 19 7.23 0.33 10.32
C GLN A 19 7.40 0.16 8.81
N GLU A 20 6.36 -0.32 8.12
CA GLU A 20 6.43 -0.63 6.70
C GLU A 20 6.49 0.61 5.81
N HIS A 21 5.82 1.70 6.20
CA HIS A 21 5.81 2.93 5.40
C HIS A 21 7.23 3.50 5.14
N PRO A 22 8.08 3.75 6.17
CA PRO A 22 9.44 4.22 5.93
C PRO A 22 10.30 3.18 5.18
N ALA A 23 10.05 1.88 5.36
CA ALA A 23 10.78 0.83 4.64
C ALA A 23 10.47 0.86 3.13
N VAL A 24 9.18 0.96 2.77
CA VAL A 24 8.75 1.11 1.36
C VAL A 24 9.30 2.40 0.76
N HIS A 25 9.25 3.51 1.50
CA HIS A 25 9.84 4.77 1.06
C HIS A 25 11.34 4.64 0.81
N ALA A 26 12.09 4.07 1.76
CA ALA A 26 13.53 3.89 1.63
C ALA A 26 13.89 2.99 0.44
N PHE A 27 13.13 1.92 0.20
CA PHE A 27 13.31 1.04 -0.95
C PHE A 27 13.22 1.80 -2.27
N PHE A 28 12.14 2.54 -2.50
CA PHE A 28 11.96 3.28 -3.76
C PHE A 28 12.92 4.47 -3.89
N ALA A 29 13.23 5.16 -2.78
CA ALA A 29 14.17 6.28 -2.78
C ALA A 29 15.62 5.86 -3.06
N ALA A 30 15.97 4.60 -2.81
CA ALA A 30 17.30 4.06 -3.11
C ALA A 30 17.49 3.70 -4.60
N ILE A 31 16.43 3.68 -5.41
CA ILE A 31 16.51 3.33 -6.82
C ILE A 31 17.04 4.53 -7.62
N PRO A 32 18.12 4.37 -8.42
CA PRO A 32 18.60 5.43 -9.28
C PRO A 32 17.51 5.93 -10.24
N PRO A 33 17.40 7.24 -10.52
CA PRO A 33 16.30 7.80 -11.33
C PRO A 33 16.13 7.11 -12.69
N GLU A 34 17.23 6.81 -13.38
CA GLU A 34 17.22 6.14 -14.68
C GLU A 34 16.65 4.73 -14.61
N GLN A 35 16.82 4.03 -13.49
CA GLN A 35 16.27 2.69 -13.25
C GLN A 35 14.82 2.77 -12.75
N PHE A 36 14.49 3.79 -11.97
CA PHE A 36 13.17 3.99 -11.40
C PHE A 36 12.09 4.15 -12.48
N PHE A 37 12.43 4.78 -13.60
CA PHE A 37 11.54 4.96 -14.76
C PHE A 37 11.75 3.92 -15.86
N ALA A 38 12.75 3.04 -15.77
CA ALA A 38 12.99 2.01 -16.76
C ALA A 38 12.04 0.83 -16.58
N ALA A 39 11.49 0.33 -17.70
CA ALA A 39 10.65 -0.85 -17.75
C ALA A 39 11.14 -1.78 -18.88
N PRO A 40 11.47 -3.05 -18.57
CA PRO A 40 11.55 -4.08 -19.60
C PRO A 40 10.21 -4.25 -20.32
N PRO A 41 10.17 -4.79 -21.55
CA PRO A 41 8.92 -5.13 -22.21
C PRO A 41 8.05 -6.02 -21.30
N GLU A 42 6.76 -5.69 -21.22
CA GLU A 42 5.74 -6.45 -20.47
C GLU A 42 5.89 -6.45 -18.93
N ILE A 43 6.82 -5.67 -18.37
CA ILE A 43 7.00 -5.52 -16.92
C ILE A 43 6.79 -4.06 -16.53
N TRP A 44 6.12 -3.80 -15.41
CA TRP A 44 5.99 -2.44 -14.86
C TRP A 44 7.33 -1.89 -14.37
N SER A 45 7.60 -0.61 -14.65
CA SER A 45 8.72 0.09 -14.00
C SER A 45 8.51 0.15 -12.47
N PRO A 46 9.56 0.43 -11.69
CA PRO A 46 9.40 0.78 -10.28
C PRO A 46 8.41 1.94 -10.06
N ALA A 47 8.43 2.96 -10.93
CA ALA A 47 7.49 4.08 -10.90
C ALA A 47 6.04 3.63 -11.12
N ASP A 48 5.79 2.78 -12.11
CA ASP A 48 4.45 2.24 -12.41
C ASP A 48 3.93 1.37 -11.25
N ASN A 49 4.81 0.55 -10.67
CA ASN A 49 4.49 -0.24 -9.48
C ASN A 49 4.11 0.66 -8.30
N LEU A 50 4.90 1.68 -8.00
CA LEU A 50 4.60 2.61 -6.90
C LEU A 50 3.29 3.37 -7.15
N ALA A 51 3.07 3.85 -8.38
CA ALA A 51 1.83 4.51 -8.75
C ALA A 51 0.62 3.57 -8.61
N HIS A 52 0.76 2.31 -9.00
CA HIS A 52 -0.27 1.30 -8.80
C HIS A 52 -0.56 1.06 -7.32
N LEU A 53 0.48 0.88 -6.49
CA LEU A 53 0.32 0.70 -5.04
C LEU A 53 -0.44 1.86 -4.41
N ILE A 54 -0.07 3.11 -4.72
CA ILE A 54 -0.77 4.30 -4.23
C ILE A 54 -2.25 4.30 -4.62
N LYS A 55 -2.55 4.02 -5.90
CA LYS A 55 -3.92 3.97 -6.42
C LYS A 55 -4.74 2.86 -5.75
N SER A 56 -4.14 1.68 -5.56
CA SER A 56 -4.79 0.52 -4.94
C SER A 56 -5.11 0.75 -3.45
N CYS A 57 -4.35 1.59 -2.75
CA CYS A 57 -4.66 1.97 -1.36
C CYS A 57 -5.79 3.01 -1.24
N GLN A 58 -6.08 3.77 -2.29
CA GLN A 58 -7.01 4.90 -2.24
C GLN A 58 -8.45 4.50 -1.83
N PRO A 59 -9.05 3.40 -2.33
CA PRO A 59 -10.38 2.97 -1.88
C PRO A 59 -10.44 2.62 -0.39
N VAL A 60 -9.38 2.02 0.16
CA VAL A 60 -9.31 1.68 1.59
C VAL A 60 -9.30 2.97 2.43
N LEU A 61 -8.49 3.95 2.03
CA LEU A 61 -8.45 5.26 2.70
C LEU A 61 -9.79 5.98 2.64
N LEU A 62 -10.51 5.90 1.51
CA LEU A 62 -11.85 6.46 1.38
C LEU A 62 -12.84 5.76 2.31
N GLY A 63 -12.81 4.43 2.37
CA GLY A 63 -13.66 3.63 3.26
C GLY A 63 -13.44 3.95 4.74
N LEU A 64 -12.18 4.13 5.17
CA LEU A 64 -11.85 4.50 6.55
C LEU A 64 -12.33 5.88 6.98
N LYS A 65 -12.58 6.79 6.03
CA LYS A 65 -13.13 8.14 6.30
C LYS A 65 -14.65 8.15 6.43
N LEU A 66 -15.33 7.08 6.03
CA LEU A 66 -16.79 7.00 6.14
C LEU A 66 -17.21 6.66 7.58
N PRO A 67 -18.24 7.31 8.12
CA PRO A 67 -18.80 6.91 9.40
C PRO A 67 -19.32 5.47 9.30
N ARG A 68 -19.14 4.69 10.37
CA ARG A 68 -19.48 3.25 10.43
C ARG A 68 -20.90 2.92 9.97
N LEU A 69 -21.85 3.85 10.12
CA LEU A 69 -23.24 3.69 9.68
C LEU A 69 -23.38 3.70 8.14
N ALA A 70 -22.57 4.48 7.43
CA ALA A 70 -22.59 4.55 5.97
C ALA A 70 -22.05 3.26 5.32
N LEU A 71 -21.14 2.55 5.99
CA LEU A 71 -20.59 1.27 5.54
C LEU A 71 -21.54 0.07 5.76
N ARG A 72 -22.67 0.26 6.46
CA ARG A 72 -23.63 -0.80 6.81
C ARG A 72 -24.88 -0.81 5.93
N MET A 73 -25.09 0.18 5.08
CA MET A 73 -26.20 0.18 4.14
C MET A 73 -25.77 -0.64 2.91
N ARG A 74 -26.35 -1.83 2.76
CA ARG A 74 -26.19 -2.72 1.60
C ARG A 74 -27.01 -2.21 0.43
#